data_AF-A0A1W2BP83-F1
#
_entry.id   AF-A0A1W2BP83-F1
#
_cell.length_a   1.000
_cell.length_b   1.000
_cell.length_c   1.000
_cell.angle_alpha   90.00
_cell.angle_beta   90.00
_cell.angle_gamma   90.00
#
_symmetry.space_group_name_H-M   'P 1'
#
loop_
_entity.id
_entity.type
_entity.pdbx_description
1 polymer ?
#
loop_
_entity_poly.entity_id
_entity_poly.type
_entity_poly.pdbx_seq_one_letter_code
_entity_poly.pdbx_strand_id
1 'polypeptide(L)' 'MPLHMAAQLNGLWLIAKKKYALGRIGVGAMKTGGRWNSINIPIIYTGMSVEIAALEKLVHM' A
#
# COMPACT_ATOMS: atom_id res chain seq x y z
N MET A 1 -16.73 -6.66 -8.44
CA MET A 1 -16.03 -5.37 -8.27
C MET A 1 -14.59 -5.66 -7.86
N PRO A 2 -13.55 -5.14 -8.52
CA PRO A 2 -12.18 -5.44 -8.10
C PRO A 2 -11.95 -4.88 -6.70
N LEU A 3 -11.57 -5.75 -5.75
CA LEU A 3 -11.40 -5.40 -4.34
C LEU A 3 -10.22 -4.43 -4.13
N HIS A 4 -9.22 -4.52 -5.02
CA HIS A 4 -7.98 -3.76 -5.01
C HIS A 4 -7.85 -2.86 -6.24
N MET A 5 -7.22 -1.70 -6.06
CA MET A 5 -6.98 -0.69 -7.07
C MET A 5 -5.50 -0.29 -7.03
N ALA A 6 -4.88 -0.16 -8.20
CA ALA A 6 -3.57 0.46 -8.35
C ALA A 6 -3.72 1.99 -8.31
N ALA A 7 -2.87 2.67 -7.55
CA ALA A 7 -2.83 4.11 -7.43
C ALA A 7 -1.38 4.62 -7.48
N GLN A 8 -1.19 5.81 -8.06
CA GLN A 8 0.12 6.45 -8.17
C GLN A 8 0.25 7.59 -7.14
N LEU A 9 1.40 7.65 -6.48
CA LEU A 9 1.77 8.68 -5.51
C LEU A 9 3.15 9.23 -5.88
N ASN A 10 3.20 10.41 -6.51
CA ASN A 10 4.44 11.08 -6.90
C ASN A 10 5.44 10.16 -7.65
N GLY A 11 4.96 9.39 -8.63
CA GLY A 11 5.78 8.46 -9.40
C GLY A 11 5.89 7.04 -8.82
N LEU A 12 5.47 6.83 -7.58
CA LEU A 12 5.46 5.52 -6.93
C LEU A 12 4.08 4.85 -7.04
N TRP A 13 4.05 3.53 -6.93
CA TRP A 13 2.85 2.71 -7.11
C TRP A 13 2.42 2.02 -5.82
N LEU A 14 1.12 1.95 -5.61
CA LEU A 14 0.44 1.33 -4.48
C LEU A 14 -0.67 0.44 -5.01
N ILE A 15 -0.81 -0.78 -4.47
CA ILE A 15 -2.03 -1.58 -4.64
C ILE A 15 -2.73 -1.71 -3.29
N ALA A 16 -3.96 -1.20 -3.20
CA ALA A 16 -4.73 -1.19 -1.96
C ALA A 16 -6.21 -1.41 -2.21
N LYS A 17 -6.96 -1.72 -1.15
CA LYS A 17 -8.43 -1.75 -1.25
C LYS A 17 -8.92 -0.38 -1.72
N LYS A 18 -9.93 -0.35 -2.60
CA LYS A 18 -10.41 0.90 -3.24
C LYS A 18 -10.63 2.06 -2.25
N LYS A 19 -11.20 1.78 -1.07
CA LYS A 19 -11.45 2.77 -0.01
C LYS A 19 -10.19 3.42 0.61
N TYR A 20 -9.01 2.86 0.37
CA TYR A 20 -7.73 3.34 0.92
C TYR A 20 -6.74 3.81 -0.15
N ALA A 21 -6.99 3.53 -1.43
CA ALA A 21 -6.02 3.74 -2.51
C ALA A 21 -5.65 5.21 -2.75
N LEU A 22 -6.51 6.17 -2.35
CA LEU A 22 -6.21 7.60 -2.42
C LEU A 22 -5.72 8.20 -1.09
N GLY A 23 -5.67 7.39 -0.03
CA GLY A 23 -5.24 7.82 1.30
C GLY A 23 -3.73 8.06 1.35
N ARG A 24 -3.32 9.22 1.89
CA ARG A 24 -1.91 9.63 1.96
C ARG A 24 -1.33 9.65 3.39
N ILE A 25 -2.01 8.96 4.32
CA ILE A 25 -1.66 8.98 5.75
C ILE A 25 -1.12 7.62 6.22
N GLY A 26 -1.25 6.52 5.45
CA GLY A 26 -0.70 5.23 5.88
C GLY A 26 -1.49 4.51 6.99
N VAL A 27 -2.80 4.79 7.11
CA VAL A 27 -3.68 4.25 8.17
C VAL A 27 -3.68 2.71 8.24
N GLY A 28 -3.52 2.02 7.11
CA GLY A 28 -3.44 0.56 7.08
C GLY A 28 -2.25 0.04 7.88
N ALA A 29 -1.04 0.45 7.49
CA ALA A 29 0.20 0.07 8.15
C ALA A 29 0.28 0.54 9.59
N MET A 30 -0.28 1.72 9.91
CA MET A 30 -0.37 2.22 11.28
C MET A 30 -1.12 1.26 12.21
N LYS A 31 -2.18 0.60 11.71
CA LYS A 31 -3.03 -0.31 12.51
C LYS A 31 -2.43 -1.69 12.70
N THR A 32 -1.70 -2.20 11.71
CA THR A 32 -1.22 -3.59 11.70
C THR A 32 0.28 -3.73 11.92
N GLY A 33 1.03 -2.63 11.82
CA GLY A 33 2.48 -2.69 11.64
C GLY A 33 2.85 -3.31 10.29
N GLY A 34 4.15 -3.50 10.07
CA GLY A 34 4.71 -4.20 8.94
C GLY A 34 6.24 -4.32 9.08
N ARG A 35 6.90 -4.78 8.02
CA ARG A 35 8.35 -5.02 8.03
C ARG A 35 9.16 -3.79 8.46
N TRP A 36 8.71 -2.60 8.08
CA TRP A 36 9.45 -1.34 8.28
C TRP A 36 8.74 -0.35 9.22
N ASN A 37 7.65 -0.74 9.88
CA ASN A 37 6.98 0.12 10.86
C ASN A 37 6.34 -0.68 12.00
N SER A 38 6.48 -0.14 13.21
CA SER A 38 5.71 -0.60 14.36
C SER A 38 4.26 -0.12 14.28
N ILE A 39 3.36 -0.81 15.02
CA ILE A 39 1.99 -0.35 15.25
C ILE A 39 2.02 1.09 15.81
N ASN A 40 1.03 1.89 15.44
CA ASN A 40 0.90 3.33 15.72
C ASN A 40 1.88 4.25 14.97
N ILE A 41 2.76 3.73 14.12
CA ILE A 41 3.61 4.53 13.23
C ILE A 41 3.07 4.47 11.79
N PRO A 42 2.54 5.57 11.24
CA PRO A 42 1.98 5.58 9.89
C PRO A 42 3.06 5.60 8.81
N ILE A 43 2.98 4.64 7.86
CA ILE A 43 3.76 4.65 6.62
C ILE A 43 2.91 4.17 5.44
N ILE A 44 3.35 4.47 4.22
CA ILE A 44 2.74 3.95 2.98
C ILE A 44 3.78 3.08 2.28
N TYR A 45 3.48 1.79 2.17
CA TYR A 45 4.27 0.87 1.35
C TYR A 45 3.95 1.13 -0.12
N THR A 46 4.98 1.45 -0.89
CA THR A 46 4.89 1.71 -2.33
C THR A 46 6.00 0.98 -3.06
N GLY A 47 5.77 0.72 -4.34
CA GLY A 47 6.74 0.17 -5.28
C GLY A 47 7.20 1.23 -6.28
N MET A 48 8.40 1.07 -6.83
CA MET A 48 8.88 1.93 -7.92
C MET A 48 8.18 1.65 -9.27
N SER A 49 7.48 0.52 -9.37
CA SER A 49 6.68 0.15 -10.53
C SER A 49 5.37 -0.53 -10.08
N VAL A 50 4.39 -0.62 -10.97
CA VAL A 50 3.11 -1.27 -10.66
C VAL A 50 3.28 -2.78 -10.47
N GLU A 51 4.24 -3.38 -11.17
CA GLU A 51 4.57 -4.80 -11.13
C GLU A 51 5.11 -5.21 -9.75
N ILE A 52 6.07 -4.45 -9.19
CA ILE A 52 6.59 -4.76 -7.85
C ILE A 52 5.53 -4.51 -6.77
N ALA A 53 4.69 -3.47 -6.93
CA ALA A 53 3.57 -3.24 -6.02
C ALA A 53 2.53 -4.38 -6.07
N ALA A 54 2.32 -4.99 -7.24
CA ALA A 54 1.48 -6.17 -7.41
C ALA A 54 2.09 -7.42 -6.79
N LEU A 55 3.39 -7.66 -6.99
CA LEU A 55 4.08 -8.80 -6.42
C LEU A 55 4.03 -8.76 -4.89
N GLU A 56 4.36 -7.62 -4.29
CA GLU A 56 4.26 -7.43 -2.84
C GLU A 56 2.82 -7.59 -2.33
N LYS A 57 1.83 -7.00 -3.02
CA LYS A 57 0.47 -6.99 -2.47
C LYS A 57 -0.31 -8.27 -2.72
N LEU A 58 -0.12 -8.92 -3.86
CA LEU A 58 -0.98 -10.01 -4.33
C LEU A 58 -0.30 -11.38 -4.21
N VAL A 59 1.04 -11.43 -4.18
CA VAL A 59 1.81 -12.69 -4.15
C VAL A 59 2.49 -12.91 -2.80
N HIS A 60 3.13 -11.88 -2.24
CA HIS A 60 3.94 -12.05 -1.02
C HIS A 60 3.11 -12.32 0.25
N MET A 61 1.96 -11.62 0.38
CA MET A 61 1.12 -11.46 1.60
C MET A 61 1.50 -12.28 2.84
#